data_AF-A0A3D1CPZ8-F1
#
_entry.id   AF-A0A3D1CPZ8-F1
#
_cell.length_a   1.000
_cell.length_b   1.000
_cell.length_c   1.000
_cell.angle_alpha   90.00
_cell.angle_beta   90.00
_cell.angle_gamma   90.00
#
_symmetry.space_group_name_H-M   'P 1'
#
loop_
_entity.id
_entity.type
_entity.pdbx_description
1 polymer ?
#
loop_
_entity_poly.entity_id
_entity_poly.type
_entity_poly.pdbx_seq_one_letter_code
_entity_poly.pdbx_strand_id
1 'polypeptide(L)'
;MLTLLGSLLGFGTSFLPKVMDYFQDKADKKHELAVMEKQAQIQLDRTVIDANIREVETIHEHDAALDGGGFVNSIRASVRPVITYLFMGLFLGVEITTYYLLVQNGAPPGDALVSIWDEQIMAMWASILAFWFGGRQFAKK
;
A
#
# COMPACT_ATOMS: atom_id res chain seq x y z
N MET A 1 52.04 -50.81 18.92
CA MET A 1 51.98 -49.41 18.43
C MET A 1 50.59 -49.00 17.91
N LEU A 2 49.72 -49.95 17.52
CA LEU A 2 48.31 -49.66 17.15
C LEU A 2 47.42 -49.17 18.31
N THR A 3 47.76 -49.51 19.56
CA THR A 3 47.03 -49.08 20.77
C THR A 3 47.18 -47.59 21.09
N LEU A 4 48.33 -46.97 20.76
CA LEU A 4 48.57 -45.53 20.94
C LEU A 4 47.84 -44.68 19.90
N LEU A 5 47.69 -45.19 18.68
CA LEU A 5 46.87 -44.56 17.64
C LEU A 5 45.38 -44.68 17.96
N GLY A 6 44.93 -45.80 18.52
CA GLY A 6 43.55 -45.97 19.01
C GLY A 6 43.19 -45.05 20.18
N SER A 7 44.11 -44.82 21.13
CA SER A 7 43.87 -43.88 22.23
C SER A 7 43.89 -42.42 21.80
N LEU A 8 44.74 -42.05 20.84
CA LEU A 8 44.75 -40.69 20.25
C LEU A 8 43.50 -40.41 19.42
N LEU A 9 43.02 -41.40 18.64
CA LEU A 9 41.77 -41.28 17.89
C LEU A 9 40.56 -41.22 18.84
N GLY A 10 40.50 -42.03 19.89
CA GLY A 10 39.43 -41.97 20.90
C GLY A 10 39.40 -40.65 21.69
N PHE A 11 40.56 -40.04 21.92
CA PHE A 11 40.68 -38.70 22.51
C PHE A 11 40.31 -37.59 21.53
N GLY A 12 40.51 -37.78 20.22
CA GLY A 12 40.05 -36.84 19.18
C GLY A 12 38.53 -36.88 18.98
N THR A 13 37.91 -38.06 19.07
CA THR A 13 36.45 -38.22 18.92
C THR A 13 35.63 -37.68 20.08
N SER A 14 36.21 -37.47 21.27
CA SER A 14 35.50 -36.90 22.43
C SER A 14 35.41 -35.37 22.39
N PHE A 15 36.30 -34.69 21.66
CA PHE A 15 36.28 -33.24 21.46
C PHE A 15 35.47 -32.79 20.24
N LEU A 16 35.27 -33.67 19.25
CA LEU A 16 34.49 -33.38 18.05
C LEU A 16 33.04 -32.92 18.33
N PRO A 17 32.28 -33.59 19.22
CA PRO A 17 30.91 -33.20 19.55
C PRO A 17 30.88 -31.79 20.16
N LYS A 18 31.80 -31.49 21.07
CA LYS A 18 31.84 -30.20 21.78
C LYS A 18 32.20 -29.01 20.87
N VAL A 19 33.02 -29.25 19.85
CA VAL A 19 33.31 -28.24 18.81
C VAL A 19 32.09 -28.05 17.91
N MET A 20 31.41 -29.13 17.53
CA MET A 20 30.17 -29.09 16.76
C MET A 20 29.07 -28.33 17.52
N ASP A 21 28.86 -28.64 18.80
CA ASP A 21 27.90 -27.97 19.68
C ASP A 21 28.19 -26.46 19.77
N TYR A 22 29.46 -26.06 19.88
CA TYR A 22 29.84 -24.64 19.90
C TYR A 22 29.50 -23.91 18.59
N PHE A 23 29.66 -24.58 17.44
CA PHE A 23 29.27 -24.01 16.14
C PHE A 23 27.74 -23.96 15.96
N GLN A 24 27.02 -24.98 16.43
CA GLN A 24 25.56 -25.01 16.42
C GLN A 24 24.98 -23.92 17.33
N ASP A 25 25.46 -23.81 18.57
CA ASP A 25 25.07 -22.75 19.52
C ASP A 25 25.27 -21.34 18.93
N LYS A 26 26.35 -21.13 18.19
CA LYS A 26 26.63 -19.84 17.53
C LYS A 26 25.68 -19.58 16.36
N ALA A 27 25.34 -20.62 15.59
CA ALA A 27 24.39 -20.52 14.49
C ALA A 27 22.98 -20.23 15.02
N ASP A 28 22.57 -20.92 16.09
CA ASP A 28 21.26 -20.75 16.73
C ASP A 28 21.10 -19.36 17.34
N LYS A 29 22.10 -18.86 18.07
CA LYS A 29 22.08 -17.48 18.61
C LYS A 29 22.02 -16.44 17.50
N LYS A 30 22.70 -16.66 16.38
CA LYS A 30 22.63 -15.75 15.22
C LYS A 30 21.22 -15.78 14.60
N HIS A 31 20.60 -16.95 14.51
CA HIS A 31 19.24 -17.08 14.01
C HIS A 31 18.23 -16.41 14.95
N GLU A 32 18.35 -16.63 16.26
CA GLU A 32 17.51 -16.02 17.28
C GLU A 32 17.61 -14.48 17.25
N LEU A 33 18.83 -13.95 17.17
CA LEU A 33 19.05 -12.51 17.00
C LEU A 33 18.39 -11.97 15.72
N ALA A 34 18.52 -12.68 14.59
CA ALA A 34 17.90 -12.28 13.34
C ALA A 34 16.36 -12.30 13.43
N VAL A 35 15.78 -13.26 14.15
CA VAL A 35 14.33 -13.31 14.40
C VAL A 35 13.90 -12.14 15.29
N MET A 36 14.62 -11.85 16.37
CA MET A 36 14.33 -10.70 17.25
C MET A 36 14.43 -9.37 16.49
N GLU A 37 15.46 -9.20 15.65
CA GLU A 37 15.64 -8.00 14.83
C GLU A 37 14.48 -7.81 13.84
N LYS A 38 14.03 -8.90 13.19
CA LYS A 38 12.85 -8.85 12.31
C LYS A 38 11.57 -8.51 13.07
N GLN A 39 11.38 -9.06 14.27
CA GLN A 39 10.22 -8.72 15.11
C GLN A 39 10.25 -7.26 15.56
N ALA A 40 11.41 -6.75 15.97
CA ALA A 40 11.60 -5.35 16.34
C ALA A 40 11.31 -4.42 15.15
N GLN A 41 11.78 -4.76 13.95
CA GLN A 41 11.50 -3.99 12.74
C GLN A 41 10.00 -3.94 12.43
N ILE A 42 9.31 -5.09 12.46
CA ILE A 42 7.85 -5.14 12.24
C ILE A 42 7.10 -4.27 13.26
N GLN A 43 7.57 -4.25 14.51
CA GLN A 43 6.94 -3.47 15.56
C GLN A 43 7.16 -1.96 15.38
N LEU A 44 8.36 -1.55 14.98
CA LEU A 44 8.65 -0.17 14.60
C LEU A 44 7.77 0.28 13.43
N ASP A 45 7.68 -0.53 12.38
CA ASP A 45 6.86 -0.23 11.21
C ASP A 45 5.39 -0.03 11.59
N ARG A 46 4.86 -0.89 12.47
CA ARG A 46 3.50 -0.74 13.02
C ARG A 46 3.34 0.56 13.80
N THR A 47 4.27 0.88 14.69
CA THR A 47 4.20 2.13 15.48
C THR A 47 4.26 3.38 14.59
N VAL A 48 5.07 3.36 13.52
CA VAL A 48 5.13 4.45 12.54
C VAL A 48 3.81 4.59 11.78
N ILE A 49 3.24 3.47 11.33
CA ILE A 49 1.93 3.47 10.65
C ILE A 49 0.84 3.99 11.60
N ASP A 50 0.80 3.52 12.83
CA ASP A 50 -0.19 3.94 13.84
C ASP A 50 -0.03 5.43 14.19
N ALA A 51 1.21 5.93 14.29
CA ALA A 51 1.49 7.34 14.53
C ALA A 51 0.99 8.22 13.37
N ASN A 52 1.24 7.81 12.13
CA ASN A 52 0.75 8.52 10.94
C ASN A 52 -0.79 8.52 10.86
N ILE A 53 -1.43 7.39 11.21
CA ILE A 53 -2.89 7.30 11.26
C ILE A 53 -3.44 8.28 12.30
N ARG A 54 -2.85 8.29 13.49
CA ARG A 54 -3.28 9.18 14.58
C ARG A 54 -3.04 10.65 14.27
N GLU A 55 -1.96 10.98 13.57
CA GLU A 55 -1.70 12.34 13.08
C GLU A 55 -2.78 12.79 12.09
N VAL A 56 -3.11 11.95 11.11
CA VAL A 56 -4.18 12.24 10.15
C VAL A 56 -5.54 12.33 10.84
N GLU A 57 -5.83 11.44 11.78
CA GLU A 57 -7.06 11.46 12.57
C GLU A 57 -7.17 12.74 13.40
N THR A 58 -6.12 13.12 14.13
CA THR A 58 -6.13 14.34 14.95
C THR A 58 -6.25 15.62 14.12
N ILE A 59 -5.65 15.70 12.93
CA ILE A 59 -5.85 16.82 12.00
C ILE A 59 -7.33 16.89 11.57
N HIS A 60 -7.92 15.76 11.20
CA HIS A 60 -9.32 15.69 10.79
C HIS A 60 -10.30 15.97 11.94
N GLU A 61 -10.02 15.48 13.15
CA GLU A 61 -10.82 15.73 14.35
C GLU A 61 -10.75 17.20 14.79
N HIS A 62 -9.56 17.81 14.71
CA HIS A 62 -9.39 19.23 15.02
C HIS A 62 -10.18 20.12 14.05
N ASP A 63 -10.17 19.79 12.76
CA ASP A 63 -10.97 20.49 11.74
C ASP A 63 -12.48 20.22 11.89
N ALA A 64 -12.87 19.03 12.35
CA ALA A 64 -14.26 18.67 12.62
C ALA A 64 -14.82 19.33 13.89
N ALA A 65 -13.96 19.63 14.87
CA ALA A 65 -14.33 20.29 16.13
C ALA A 65 -14.63 21.80 15.96
N LEU A 66 -14.28 22.40 14.81
CA LEU A 66 -14.67 23.76 14.44
C LEU A 66 -16.15 23.79 14.00
N ASP A 67 -17.07 23.71 14.96
CA ASP A 67 -18.51 23.71 14.72
C ASP A 67 -19.01 25.11 14.30
N GLY A 68 -19.26 25.28 13.00
CA GLY A 68 -19.87 26.47 12.42
C GLY A 68 -21.41 26.46 12.44
N GLY A 69 -22.04 25.46 13.06
CA GLY A 69 -23.48 25.21 13.05
C GLY A 69 -23.94 24.26 11.93
N GLY A 70 -25.10 23.62 12.11
CA GLY A 70 -25.60 22.55 11.22
C GLY A 70 -25.74 22.93 9.74
N PHE A 71 -26.05 24.19 9.44
CA PHE A 71 -26.12 24.69 8.06
C PHE A 71 -24.73 24.78 7.41
N VAL A 72 -23.76 25.37 8.12
CA VAL A 72 -22.37 25.53 7.63
C VAL A 72 -21.70 24.16 7.51
N ASN A 73 -21.98 23.25 8.44
CA ASN A 73 -21.45 21.89 8.37
C ASN A 73 -22.04 21.08 7.19
N SER A 74 -23.33 21.27 6.89
CA SER A 74 -23.96 20.66 5.70
C SER A 74 -23.36 21.18 4.39
N ILE A 75 -23.12 22.49 4.28
CA ILE A 75 -22.41 23.07 3.13
C ILE A 75 -21.00 22.47 3.01
N ARG A 76 -20.23 22.44 4.09
CA ARG A 76 -18.88 21.88 4.11
C ARG A 76 -18.86 20.41 3.67
N ALA A 77 -19.79 19.61 4.20
CA ALA A 77 -19.94 18.21 3.84
C ALA A 77 -20.28 18.02 2.35
N SER A 78 -21.01 18.97 1.75
CA SER A 78 -21.38 18.94 0.33
C SER A 78 -20.25 19.33 -0.63
N VAL A 79 -19.20 20.03 -0.18
CA VAL A 79 -18.12 20.51 -1.07
C VAL A 79 -17.44 19.34 -1.79
N ARG A 80 -17.06 18.29 -1.07
CA ARG A 80 -16.38 17.11 -1.65
C ARG A 80 -17.19 16.46 -2.79
N PRO A 81 -18.47 16.07 -2.58
CA PRO A 81 -19.27 15.49 -3.66
C PRO A 81 -19.58 16.50 -4.78
N VAL A 82 -19.83 17.78 -4.48
CA VAL A 82 -20.11 18.80 -5.50
C VAL A 82 -18.92 18.99 -6.45
N ILE A 83 -17.71 19.12 -5.92
CA ILE A 83 -16.50 19.23 -6.74
C ILE A 83 -16.31 17.98 -7.60
N THR A 84 -16.59 16.79 -7.05
CA THR A 84 -16.52 15.53 -7.80
C THR A 84 -17.49 15.53 -8.98
N TYR A 85 -18.75 15.91 -8.77
CA TYR A 85 -19.74 15.96 -9.85
C TYR A 85 -19.44 17.04 -10.88
N LEU A 86 -18.92 18.20 -10.48
CA LEU A 86 -18.47 19.24 -11.40
C LEU A 86 -17.35 18.75 -12.31
N PHE A 87 -16.32 18.12 -11.76
CA PHE A 87 -15.21 17.57 -12.54
C PHE A 87 -15.66 16.46 -13.50
N MET A 88 -16.49 15.52 -13.02
CA MET A 88 -17.03 14.45 -13.87
C MET A 88 -17.94 15.01 -14.96
N GLY A 89 -18.76 16.01 -14.64
CA GLY A 89 -19.63 16.69 -15.61
C GLY A 89 -18.85 17.44 -16.67
N LEU A 90 -17.79 18.15 -16.29
CA LEU A 90 -16.87 18.81 -17.23
C LEU A 90 -16.20 17.78 -18.14
N PHE A 91 -15.68 16.69 -17.56
CA PHE A 91 -15.06 15.60 -18.32
C PHE A 91 -16.04 15.01 -19.35
N LEU A 92 -17.23 14.56 -18.91
CA LEU A 92 -18.25 14.04 -19.83
C LEU A 92 -18.63 15.08 -20.90
N GLY A 93 -18.73 16.36 -20.54
CA GLY A 93 -19.05 17.43 -21.47
C GLY A 93 -18.01 17.59 -22.59
N VAL A 94 -16.72 17.52 -22.24
CA VAL A 94 -15.62 17.58 -23.23
C VAL A 94 -15.63 16.36 -24.14
N GLU A 95 -15.81 15.16 -23.59
CA GLU A 95 -15.87 13.90 -24.36
C GLU A 95 -17.04 13.88 -25.34
N ILE A 96 -18.24 14.26 -24.88
CA ILE A 96 -19.46 14.32 -25.70
C ILE A 96 -19.31 15.37 -26.81
N THR A 97 -18.74 16.54 -26.48
CA THR A 97 -18.52 17.61 -27.47
C THR A 97 -17.49 17.17 -28.52
N THR A 98 -16.43 16.49 -28.10
CA THR A 98 -15.40 15.95 -29.00
C THR A 98 -15.99 14.88 -29.92
N TYR A 99 -16.81 13.98 -29.38
CA TYR A 99 -17.55 13.00 -30.17
C TYR A 99 -18.46 13.65 -31.20
N TYR A 100 -19.23 14.65 -30.77
CA TYR A 100 -20.12 15.38 -31.66
C TYR A 100 -19.36 16.07 -32.80
N LEU A 101 -18.24 16.72 -32.52
CA LEU A 101 -17.40 17.37 -33.53
C LEU A 101 -16.79 16.36 -34.49
N LEU A 102 -16.30 15.21 -34.02
CA LEU A 102 -15.72 14.18 -34.88
C LEU A 102 -16.76 13.60 -35.86
N VAL A 103 -17.97 13.31 -35.37
CA VAL A 103 -19.06 12.84 -36.21
C VAL A 103 -19.49 13.91 -37.22
N GLN A 104 -19.57 15.19 -36.82
CA GLN A 104 -19.85 16.28 -37.75
C GLN A 104 -18.77 16.45 -38.83
N ASN A 105 -17.51 16.19 -38.49
CA ASN A 105 -16.38 16.27 -39.42
C ASN A 105 -16.28 15.05 -40.35
N GLY A 106 -17.28 14.16 -40.33
CA GLY A 106 -17.40 13.02 -41.25
C GLY A 106 -16.78 11.72 -40.74
N ALA A 107 -16.38 11.63 -39.47
CA ALA A 107 -15.94 10.37 -38.89
C ALA A 107 -17.14 9.43 -38.67
N PRO A 108 -17.04 8.14 -39.06
CA PRO A 108 -18.03 7.14 -38.69
C PRO A 108 -18.23 7.10 -37.16
N PRO A 109 -19.47 7.00 -36.65
CA PRO A 109 -19.74 7.02 -35.21
C PRO A 109 -18.95 5.98 -34.40
N GLY A 110 -18.73 4.79 -34.97
CA GLY A 110 -17.93 3.74 -34.33
C GLY A 110 -16.45 4.11 -34.19
N ASP A 111 -15.86 4.66 -35.25
CA ASP A 111 -14.44 5.04 -35.26
C ASP A 111 -14.18 6.26 -34.38
N ALA A 112 -15.13 7.19 -34.32
CA ALA A 112 -15.07 8.34 -33.42
C ALA A 112 -15.04 7.91 -31.94
N LEU A 113 -15.82 6.91 -31.54
CA LEU A 113 -15.80 6.39 -30.17
C LEU A 113 -14.45 5.74 -29.83
N VAL A 114 -13.90 4.93 -30.73
CA VAL A 114 -12.60 4.26 -30.52
C VAL A 114 -11.46 5.29 -30.48
N SER A 115 -11.56 6.37 -31.25
CA SER A 115 -10.56 7.45 -31.24
C SER A 115 -10.57 8.29 -29.97
N ILE A 116 -11.74 8.44 -29.33
CA ILE A 116 -11.90 9.24 -28.10
C ILE A 116 -11.56 8.39 -26.87
N TRP A 117 -11.98 7.12 -26.88
CA TRP A 117 -11.71 6.17 -25.81
C TRP A 117 -10.32 5.54 -25.95
N ASP A 118 -9.29 6.39 -25.89
CA ASP A 118 -7.90 5.99 -26.03
C ASP A 118 -7.31 5.37 -24.75
N GLU A 119 -6.08 4.88 -24.84
CA GLU A 119 -5.38 4.25 -23.72
C GLU A 119 -5.14 5.23 -22.56
N GLN A 120 -4.92 6.50 -22.88
CA GLN A 120 -4.68 7.57 -21.91
C GLN A 120 -5.95 7.86 -21.08
N ILE A 121 -7.11 7.98 -21.73
CA ILE A 121 -8.42 8.17 -21.10
C ILE A 121 -8.79 6.93 -20.28
N MET A 122 -8.54 5.72 -20.79
CA MET A 122 -8.76 4.48 -20.04
C MET A 122 -7.90 4.41 -18.77
N ALA A 123 -6.61 4.73 -18.87
CA ALA A 123 -5.69 4.74 -17.73
C ALA A 123 -6.09 5.80 -16.70
N MET A 124 -6.47 6.99 -17.16
CA MET A 124 -6.99 8.06 -16.31
C MET A 124 -8.26 7.61 -15.57
N TRP A 125 -9.23 7.00 -16.27
CA TRP A 125 -10.44 6.46 -15.66
C TRP A 125 -10.16 5.35 -14.64
N ALA A 126 -9.25 4.43 -14.96
CA ALA A 126 -8.84 3.37 -14.05
C ALA A 126 -8.26 3.96 -12.74
N SER A 127 -7.45 5.01 -12.85
CA SER A 127 -6.89 5.70 -11.67
C SER A 127 -7.96 6.40 -10.83
N ILE A 128 -8.93 7.06 -11.47
CA ILE A 128 -10.06 7.74 -10.81
C ILE A 128 -10.94 6.72 -10.08
N LEU A 129 -11.27 5.60 -10.74
CA LEU A 129 -12.06 4.52 -10.16
C LEU A 129 -11.30 3.87 -8.99
N ALA A 130 -10.00 3.61 -9.14
CA ALA A 130 -9.17 3.07 -8.07
C ALA A 130 -9.10 4.02 -6.87
N PHE A 131 -9.00 5.32 -7.09
CA PHE A 131 -9.06 6.31 -6.00
C PHE A 131 -10.43 6.32 -5.30
N TRP A 132 -11.53 6.37 -6.06
CA TRP A 132 -12.88 6.50 -5.50
C TRP A 132 -13.40 5.20 -4.85
N PHE A 133 -13.06 4.04 -5.38
CA PHE A 133 -13.47 2.74 -4.86
C PHE A 133 -12.41 2.05 -3.98
N GLY A 134 -11.12 2.36 -4.13
CA GLY A 134 -10.02 1.68 -3.43
C GLY A 134 -10.06 1.89 -1.91
N GLY A 135 -10.39 3.10 -1.43
CA GLY A 135 -10.50 3.37 0.01
C GLY A 135 -11.61 2.57 0.72
N ARG A 136 -12.68 2.19 0.00
CA ARG A 136 -13.80 1.41 0.58
C ARG A 136 -13.47 -0.07 0.80
N GLN A 137 -12.44 -0.59 0.13
CA GLN A 137 -11.97 -1.96 0.34
C GLN A 137 -11.19 -2.08 1.66
N PHE A 138 -10.49 -1.01 2.08
CA PHE A 138 -9.69 -0.99 3.31
C PHE A 138 -10.48 -0.63 4.58
N ALA A 139 -11.70 -0.10 4.43
CA ALA A 139 -12.59 0.25 5.55
C ALA A 139 -13.36 -0.95 6.14
N LYS A 140 -13.16 -2.17 5.63
CA LYS A 140 -13.63 -3.41 6.25
C LYS A 140 -12.51 -4.03 7.10
N LYS A 141 -12.33 -3.51 8.31
CA LYS A 141 -11.73 -4.24 9.43
C LYS A 141 -12.55 -3.97 10.67
#